data_AF-A0A7R8HBF4-F1
#
_entry.id   AF-A0A7R8HBF4-F1
#
_cell.length_a   1.000
_cell.length_b   1.000
_cell.length_c   1.000
_cell.angle_alpha   90.00
_cell.angle_beta   90.00
_cell.angle_gamma   90.00
#
_symmetry.space_group_name_H-M   'P 1'
#
loop_
_entity.id
_entity.type
_entity.pdbx_description
1 polymer ?
#
loop_
_entity_poly.entity_id
_entity_poly.type
_entity_poly.pdbx_seq_one_letter_code
_entity_poly.pdbx_strand_id
1 'polypeptide(L)'
;MTNEHMTTDLCMTELCNCQRLSMGPNFIYFGAQKYGYRPIPTTIVSSELAQLREVLVTMGNDVSLLDKWYRTDYNAVPPISILQPIDTHLIHFLNKRVPKLQARDAGIWWGTLPKMQLMLRKASHTLYVNGKMNHEEMHNYHMAVTEREVINGCLSVLNVKDHVIIYTRIINNINLQNIKRASAFIDIQDRKVDQEAIKLLAHYRDELLPKKMKDNNGIYKRYNVEWIGREGLAPETHEEYLNDFINHFYKNVLKLVNRAMRKEDTSAQGKIVTEILQHLHACNNSVKVFYGRTQELEQLREYITGKSTKPFVLYGAGGSGKTAMLSMAACKSVQKWLQPAKPLLIVRYLGTTPDSSSLAPLLTSTCQQLSYTFMLPL
;
A
#
# COMPACT_ATOMS: atom_id res chain seq x y z
N MET A 1 -7.05 13.50 -5.62
CA MET A 1 -6.12 13.96 -4.57
C MET A 1 -6.96 14.34 -3.37
N THR A 2 -6.67 13.73 -2.22
CA THR A 2 -7.28 14.05 -0.93
C THR A 2 -6.62 15.28 -0.32
N ASN A 3 -7.29 15.97 0.61
CA ASN A 3 -6.75 17.15 1.29
C ASN A 3 -5.43 16.87 2.02
N GLU A 4 -5.29 15.66 2.55
CA GLU A 4 -4.14 15.19 3.32
C GLU A 4 -3.07 14.49 2.47
N HIS A 5 -3.20 14.53 1.13
CA HIS A 5 -2.25 13.91 0.20
C HIS A 5 -2.07 12.38 0.33
N MET A 6 -2.90 11.71 1.13
CA MET A 6 -2.81 10.27 1.45
C MET A 6 -3.18 9.30 0.32
N THR A 7 -3.43 9.78 -0.90
CA THR A 7 -3.91 8.89 -1.98
C THR A 7 -2.94 7.74 -2.25
N THR A 8 -1.64 8.02 -2.26
CA THR A 8 -0.61 6.97 -2.42
C THR A 8 -0.57 6.03 -1.23
N ASP A 9 -0.57 6.55 0.00
CA ASP A 9 -0.49 5.72 1.22
C ASP A 9 -1.70 4.78 1.37
N LEU A 10 -2.89 5.24 0.99
CA LEU A 10 -4.09 4.42 0.97
C LEU A 10 -3.98 3.28 -0.06
N CYS A 11 -3.53 3.58 -1.29
CA CYS A 11 -3.30 2.54 -2.31
C CYS A 11 -2.27 1.51 -1.83
N MET A 12 -1.17 1.96 -1.23
CA MET A 12 -0.11 1.09 -0.71
C MET A 12 -0.60 0.21 0.45
N THR A 13 -1.39 0.77 1.36
CA THR A 13 -2.00 0.04 2.47
C THR A 13 -2.94 -1.05 1.97
N GLU A 14 -3.77 -0.72 0.98
CA GLU A 14 -4.71 -1.68 0.39
C GLU A 14 -3.97 -2.80 -0.36
N LEU A 15 -2.91 -2.47 -1.10
CA LEU A 15 -2.05 -3.47 -1.74
C LEU A 15 -1.45 -4.44 -0.71
N CYS A 16 -0.91 -3.93 0.39
CA CYS A 16 -0.40 -4.75 1.49
C CYS A 16 -1.49 -5.64 2.10
N ASN A 17 -2.72 -5.12 2.26
CA ASN A 17 -3.85 -5.90 2.74
C ASN A 17 -4.23 -7.03 1.77
N CYS A 18 -4.32 -6.74 0.47
CA CYS A 18 -4.55 -7.76 -0.56
C CYS A 18 -3.47 -8.85 -0.52
N GLN A 19 -2.20 -8.47 -0.43
CA GLN A 19 -1.11 -9.44 -0.35
C GLN A 19 -1.15 -10.29 0.93
N ARG A 20 -1.63 -9.72 2.04
CA ARG A 20 -1.72 -10.41 3.34
C ARG A 20 -2.95 -11.32 3.44
N LEU A 21 -4.08 -10.92 2.86
CA LEU A 21 -5.38 -11.56 3.06
C LEU A 21 -5.77 -12.50 1.92
N SER A 22 -5.33 -12.23 0.69
CA SER A 22 -5.77 -12.99 -0.48
C SER A 22 -4.99 -14.30 -0.62
N MET A 23 -5.74 -15.40 -0.74
CA MET A 23 -5.18 -16.73 -1.03
C MET A 23 -4.83 -16.93 -2.52
N GLY A 24 -5.47 -16.17 -3.41
CA GLY A 24 -5.32 -16.25 -4.86
C GLY A 24 -4.74 -14.97 -5.47
N PRO A 25 -5.26 -14.46 -6.60
CA PRO A 25 -4.75 -13.24 -7.21
C PRO A 25 -4.86 -12.07 -6.22
N ASN A 26 -3.77 -11.34 -6.02
CA ASN A 26 -3.71 -10.18 -5.14
C ASN A 26 -3.26 -8.90 -5.85
N PHE A 27 -2.71 -9.02 -7.06
CA PHE A 27 -2.28 -7.89 -7.87
C PHE A 27 -2.50 -8.17 -9.35
N ILE A 28 -3.30 -7.33 -10.00
CA ILE A 28 -3.49 -7.35 -11.46
C ILE A 28 -3.19 -5.96 -12.00
N TYR A 29 -2.23 -5.88 -12.91
CA TYR A 29 -1.81 -4.61 -13.51
C TYR A 29 -2.27 -4.51 -14.96
N PHE A 30 -2.85 -3.37 -15.32
CA PHE A 30 -3.18 -2.98 -16.69
C PHE A 30 -2.32 -1.76 -17.10
N GLY A 31 -1.19 -2.03 -17.74
CA GLY A 31 -0.24 -0.99 -18.18
C GLY A 31 -0.43 -0.57 -19.63
N ALA A 32 -0.50 0.72 -19.90
CA ALA A 32 -0.47 1.27 -21.26
C ALA A 32 0.68 2.27 -21.43
N GLN A 33 0.50 3.33 -22.22
CA GLN A 33 1.52 4.38 -22.48
C GLN A 33 1.38 5.63 -21.61
N LYS A 34 0.59 5.55 -20.54
CA LYS A 34 0.44 6.63 -19.56
C LYS A 34 1.14 6.25 -18.26
N TYR A 35 2.20 6.95 -17.93
CA TYR A 35 2.94 6.87 -16.69
C TYR A 35 2.16 7.52 -15.54
N GLY A 36 1.51 8.65 -15.81
CA GLY A 36 0.52 9.24 -14.92
C GLY A 36 1.09 10.15 -13.83
N TYR A 37 0.34 10.26 -12.74
CA TYR A 37 0.58 11.27 -11.71
C TYR A 37 1.78 10.94 -10.82
N ARG A 38 2.67 11.92 -10.67
CA ARG A 38 3.94 11.86 -9.92
C ARG A 38 3.86 12.78 -8.69
N PRO A 39 3.41 12.28 -7.51
CA PRO A 39 3.23 13.10 -6.32
C PRO A 39 4.56 13.62 -5.76
N ILE A 40 4.48 14.72 -4.99
CA ILE A 40 5.56 15.08 -4.06
C ILE A 40 5.45 14.21 -2.80
N PRO A 41 6.54 13.89 -2.10
CA PRO A 41 6.49 13.10 -0.88
C PRO A 41 5.67 13.80 0.22
N THR A 42 4.78 13.06 0.88
CA THR A 42 4.01 13.54 2.03
C THR A 42 4.90 13.74 3.25
N THR A 43 5.98 12.96 3.36
CA THR A 43 6.99 13.05 4.40
C THR A 43 8.39 12.99 3.77
N ILE A 44 9.30 13.79 4.31
CA ILE A 44 10.72 13.84 3.93
C ILE A 44 11.54 13.89 5.22
N VAL A 45 12.65 13.18 5.32
CA VAL A 45 13.54 13.32 6.48
C VAL A 45 14.00 14.77 6.57
N SER A 46 13.95 15.39 7.75
CA SER A 46 14.17 16.84 7.86
C SER A 46 15.58 17.26 7.45
N SER A 47 16.58 16.41 7.70
CA SER A 47 17.95 16.62 7.22
C SER A 47 18.06 16.52 5.70
N GLU A 48 17.25 15.70 5.05
CA GLU A 48 17.18 15.59 3.59
C GLU A 48 16.51 16.83 2.99
N LEU A 49 15.37 17.27 3.56
CA LEU A 49 14.71 18.51 3.12
C LEU A 49 15.63 19.73 3.27
N ALA A 50 16.41 19.80 4.34
CA ALA A 50 17.41 20.86 4.53
C ALA A 50 18.46 20.87 3.40
N GLN A 51 18.96 19.70 2.99
CA GLN A 51 19.90 19.59 1.87
C GLN A 51 19.27 20.00 0.53
N LEU A 52 18.03 19.56 0.27
CA LEU A 52 17.29 19.96 -0.94
C LEU A 52 17.12 21.48 -0.99
N ARG A 53 16.79 22.12 0.14
CA ARG A 53 16.67 23.58 0.25
C ARG A 53 17.99 24.29 0.01
N GLU A 54 19.08 23.82 0.62
CA GLU A 54 20.42 24.41 0.46
C GLU A 54 20.85 24.43 -1.00
N VAL A 55 20.64 23.33 -1.72
CA VAL A 55 20.90 23.23 -3.16
C VAL A 55 20.07 24.24 -3.94
N LEU A 56 18.77 24.34 -3.66
CA LEU A 56 17.88 25.27 -4.35
C LEU A 56 18.28 26.73 -4.16
N VAL A 57 18.64 27.11 -2.93
CA VAL A 57 19.11 28.46 -2.58
C VAL A 57 20.44 28.76 -3.29
N THR A 58 21.38 27.80 -3.29
CA THR A 58 22.66 27.94 -4.01
C THR A 58 22.45 28.15 -5.51
N MET A 59 21.42 27.52 -6.08
CA MET A 59 21.01 27.70 -7.48
C MET A 59 20.11 28.93 -7.72
N GLY A 60 19.96 29.83 -6.73
CA GLY A 60 19.19 31.07 -6.84
C GLY A 60 17.66 30.90 -6.88
N ASN A 61 17.11 29.78 -6.37
CA ASN A 61 15.67 29.52 -6.37
C ASN A 61 15.06 29.97 -5.03
N ASP A 62 13.85 30.52 -5.08
CA ASP A 62 13.07 30.84 -3.88
C ASP A 62 12.48 29.56 -3.26
N VAL A 63 12.81 29.28 -2.00
CA VAL A 63 12.35 28.12 -1.24
C VAL A 63 11.13 28.37 -0.37
N SER A 64 10.55 29.59 -0.40
CA SER A 64 9.42 30.01 0.43
C SER A 64 8.20 29.09 0.34
N LEU A 65 7.96 28.48 -0.83
CA LEU A 65 6.87 27.51 -1.02
C LEU A 65 7.10 26.24 -0.22
N LEU A 66 8.33 25.72 -0.19
CA LEU A 66 8.65 24.52 0.60
C LEU A 66 8.51 24.82 2.10
N ASP A 67 8.97 25.99 2.54
CA ASP A 67 8.88 26.43 3.94
C ASP A 67 7.43 26.64 4.39
N LYS A 68 6.57 27.10 3.48
CA LYS A 68 5.15 27.26 3.75
C LYS A 68 4.43 25.92 3.89
N TRP A 69 4.76 24.97 3.02
CA TRP A 69 3.99 23.73 2.86
C TRP A 69 4.54 22.54 3.64
N TYR A 70 5.82 22.51 4.03
CA TYR A 70 6.38 21.46 4.89
C TYR A 70 6.60 21.97 6.31
N ARG A 71 6.20 21.17 7.30
CA ARG A 71 6.44 21.47 8.72
C ARG A 71 7.18 20.32 9.39
N THR A 72 8.22 20.66 10.14
CA THR A 72 9.01 19.68 10.89
C THR A 72 8.24 19.16 12.11
N ASP A 73 8.19 17.84 12.23
CA ASP A 73 7.79 17.10 13.42
C ASP A 73 9.06 16.56 14.13
N TYR A 74 9.34 17.15 15.29
CA TYR A 74 10.47 16.78 16.14
C TYR A 74 10.18 15.56 17.03
N ASN A 75 8.94 15.07 17.07
CA ASN A 75 8.59 13.87 17.83
C ASN A 75 8.97 12.59 17.08
N ALA A 76 9.18 12.66 15.76
CA ALA A 76 9.72 11.58 14.97
C ALA A 76 11.23 11.45 15.18
N VAL A 77 11.74 10.21 15.18
CA VAL A 77 13.18 9.91 15.31
C VAL A 77 13.60 9.03 14.12
N PRO A 78 14.38 9.57 13.14
CA PRO A 78 14.83 10.96 13.03
C PRO A 78 13.68 11.95 12.73
N PRO A 79 13.86 13.26 12.98
CA PRO A 79 12.84 14.27 12.68
C PRO A 79 12.42 14.26 11.22
N ILE A 80 11.12 14.36 10.94
CA ILE A 80 10.56 14.37 9.58
C ILE A 80 9.82 15.68 9.30
N SER A 81 9.83 16.10 8.05
CA SER A 81 9.08 17.25 7.56
C SER A 81 7.85 16.76 6.80
N ILE A 82 6.68 17.20 7.26
CA ILE A 82 5.37 16.70 6.83
C ILE A 82 4.70 17.77 5.95
N LEU A 83 4.27 17.35 4.76
CA LEU A 83 3.47 18.18 3.86
C LEU A 83 2.11 18.50 4.49
N GLN A 84 1.81 19.78 4.65
CA GLN A 84 0.60 20.24 5.32
C GLN A 84 -0.65 19.98 4.46
N PRO A 85 -1.81 19.69 5.09
CA PRO A 85 -3.09 19.63 4.41
C PRO A 85 -3.38 20.90 3.60
N ILE A 86 -4.04 20.75 2.45
CA ILE A 86 -4.28 21.87 1.51
C ILE A 86 -5.06 23.00 2.19
N ASP A 87 -6.08 22.65 2.97
CA ASP A 87 -6.93 23.58 3.72
C ASP A 87 -6.24 24.31 4.88
N THR A 88 -5.03 23.92 5.26
CA THR A 88 -4.20 24.66 6.23
C THR A 88 -3.93 26.09 5.75
N HIS A 89 -3.70 26.25 4.45
CA HIS A 89 -3.45 27.55 3.81
C HIS A 89 -4.56 27.98 2.86
N LEU A 90 -5.39 27.04 2.40
CA LEU A 90 -6.42 27.25 1.39
C LEU A 90 -7.78 26.74 1.91
N ILE A 91 -8.31 27.46 2.89
CA ILE A 91 -9.48 27.07 3.72
C ILE A 91 -10.69 26.61 2.90
N HIS A 92 -10.91 27.17 1.70
CA HIS A 92 -12.08 26.85 0.89
C HIS A 92 -11.85 25.73 -0.13
N PHE A 93 -10.67 25.10 -0.15
CA PHE A 93 -10.31 24.08 -1.14
C PHE A 93 -11.32 22.93 -1.25
N LEU A 94 -11.86 22.46 -0.12
CA LEU A 94 -12.91 21.42 -0.07
C LEU A 94 -14.34 21.98 0.11
N ASN A 95 -14.50 23.29 0.23
CA ASN A 95 -15.78 23.89 0.61
C ASN A 95 -16.74 24.03 -0.58
N LYS A 96 -17.48 22.96 -0.86
CA LYS A 96 -18.51 22.91 -1.93
C LYS A 96 -19.66 23.91 -1.75
N ARG A 97 -19.84 24.48 -0.55
CA ARG A 97 -20.91 25.46 -0.28
C ARG A 97 -20.58 26.84 -0.85
N VAL A 98 -19.31 27.12 -1.18
CA VAL A 98 -18.88 28.40 -1.76
C VAL A 98 -18.06 28.18 -3.04
N PRO A 99 -18.70 27.86 -4.18
CA PRO A 99 -18.01 27.40 -5.39
C PRO A 99 -16.95 28.37 -5.94
N LYS A 100 -17.20 29.69 -5.84
CA LYS A 100 -16.24 30.70 -6.31
C LYS A 100 -14.92 30.68 -5.53
N LEU A 101 -15.00 30.62 -4.19
CA LEU A 101 -13.80 30.55 -3.33
C LEU A 101 -13.11 29.20 -3.46
N GLN A 102 -13.89 28.12 -3.59
CA GLN A 102 -13.36 26.79 -3.86
C GLN A 102 -12.55 26.76 -5.16
N ALA A 103 -13.09 27.28 -6.26
CA ALA A 103 -12.41 27.32 -7.55
C ALA A 103 -11.12 28.15 -7.51
N ARG A 104 -11.15 29.28 -6.79
CA ARG A 104 -9.96 30.11 -6.55
C ARG A 104 -8.87 29.33 -5.81
N ASP A 105 -9.21 28.75 -4.67
CA ASP A 105 -8.27 28.01 -3.82
C ASP A 105 -7.74 26.77 -4.54
N ALA A 106 -8.58 26.06 -5.29
CA ALA A 106 -8.17 24.97 -6.16
C ALA A 106 -7.18 25.45 -7.24
N GLY A 107 -7.44 26.58 -7.89
CA GLY A 107 -6.53 27.18 -8.86
C GLY A 107 -5.16 27.53 -8.25
N ILE A 108 -5.14 28.07 -7.04
CA ILE A 108 -3.89 28.36 -6.32
C ILE A 108 -3.10 27.08 -6.06
N TRP A 109 -3.75 26.03 -5.54
CA TRP A 109 -3.09 24.75 -5.28
C TRP A 109 -2.52 24.14 -6.56
N TRP A 110 -3.33 24.04 -7.62
CA TRP A 110 -2.90 23.46 -8.90
C TRP A 110 -1.84 24.29 -9.62
N GLY A 111 -1.71 25.59 -9.32
CA GLY A 111 -0.57 26.41 -9.74
C GLY A 111 0.66 26.29 -8.84
N THR A 112 0.50 25.90 -7.58
CA THR A 112 1.58 25.79 -6.57
C THR A 112 2.26 24.44 -6.61
N LEU A 113 1.48 23.36 -6.70
CA LEU A 113 1.99 21.98 -6.69
C LEU A 113 3.04 21.71 -7.79
N PRO A 114 2.84 22.09 -9.07
CA PRO A 114 3.85 21.89 -10.11
C PRO A 114 5.17 22.61 -9.82
N LYS A 115 5.13 23.77 -9.16
CA LYS A 115 6.33 24.51 -8.77
C LYS A 115 7.11 23.75 -7.71
N MET A 116 6.44 23.24 -6.68
CA MET A 116 7.08 22.41 -5.66
C MET A 116 7.62 21.10 -6.25
N GLN A 117 6.88 20.45 -7.15
CA GLN A 117 7.35 19.26 -7.89
C GLN A 117 8.64 19.56 -8.65
N LEU A 118 8.67 20.66 -9.41
CA LEU A 118 9.85 21.05 -10.17
C LEU A 118 11.05 21.35 -9.25
N MET A 119 10.84 22.06 -8.15
CA MET A 119 11.89 22.38 -7.18
C MET A 119 12.48 21.09 -6.57
N LEU A 120 11.64 20.19 -6.08
CA LEU A 120 12.11 18.95 -5.44
C LEU A 120 12.85 18.05 -6.42
N ARG A 121 12.33 17.87 -7.66
CA ARG A 121 13.00 17.08 -8.70
C ARG A 121 14.36 17.68 -9.12
N LYS A 122 14.43 19.00 -9.27
CA LYS A 122 15.67 19.70 -9.60
C LYS A 122 16.72 19.51 -8.50
N ALA A 123 16.30 19.66 -7.25
CA ALA A 123 17.16 19.52 -6.09
C ALA A 123 17.65 18.07 -5.91
N SER A 124 16.75 17.09 -5.99
CA SER A 124 17.08 15.67 -5.84
C SER A 124 18.03 15.19 -6.95
N HIS A 125 17.79 15.58 -8.21
CA HIS A 125 18.70 15.27 -9.32
C HIS A 125 20.09 15.88 -9.12
N THR A 126 20.17 17.12 -8.61
CA THR A 126 21.46 17.78 -8.34
C THR A 126 22.22 17.08 -7.21
N LEU A 127 21.54 16.66 -6.15
CA LEU A 127 22.15 15.87 -5.07
C LEU A 127 22.66 14.52 -5.58
N TYR A 128 21.91 13.87 -6.47
CA TYR A 128 22.30 12.61 -7.11
C TYR A 128 23.58 12.77 -7.95
N VAL A 129 23.62 13.76 -8.83
CA VAL A 129 24.81 14.04 -9.67
C VAL A 129 26.05 14.35 -8.81
N ASN A 130 25.85 14.98 -7.65
CA ASN A 130 26.92 15.29 -6.70
C ASN A 130 27.27 14.14 -5.73
N GLY A 131 26.68 12.94 -5.90
CA GLY A 131 26.95 11.77 -5.07
C GLY A 131 26.45 11.88 -3.62
N LYS A 132 25.57 12.85 -3.31
CA LYS A 132 24.97 13.05 -1.98
C LYS A 132 23.67 12.27 -1.77
N MET A 133 23.11 11.73 -2.85
CA MET A 133 21.86 10.98 -2.88
C MET A 133 22.04 9.80 -3.84
N ASN A 134 21.49 8.63 -3.51
CA ASN A 134 21.53 7.48 -4.42
C ASN A 134 20.40 7.56 -5.46
N HIS A 135 20.43 6.65 -6.44
CA HIS A 135 19.45 6.66 -7.53
C HIS A 135 18.01 6.40 -7.04
N GLU A 136 17.81 5.52 -6.06
CA GLU A 136 16.47 5.20 -5.54
C GLU A 136 15.86 6.39 -4.78
N GLU A 137 16.66 7.04 -3.93
CA GLU A 137 16.28 8.25 -3.20
C GLU A 137 15.89 9.38 -4.16
N MET A 138 16.68 9.59 -5.21
CA MET A 138 16.37 10.58 -6.24
C MET A 138 15.10 10.22 -7.00
N HIS A 139 14.99 8.97 -7.45
CA HIS A 139 13.86 8.48 -8.24
C HIS A 139 12.54 8.58 -7.46
N ASN A 140 12.55 8.50 -6.13
CA ASN A 140 11.37 8.70 -5.29
C ASN A 140 10.63 10.03 -5.57
N TYR A 141 11.35 11.09 -5.98
CA TYR A 141 10.79 12.40 -6.35
C TYR A 141 10.24 12.47 -7.79
N HIS A 142 10.59 11.50 -8.64
CA HIS A 142 10.19 11.39 -10.04
C HIS A 142 9.14 10.31 -10.27
N MET A 143 9.00 9.37 -9.32
CA MET A 143 8.19 8.18 -9.44
C MET A 143 6.68 8.44 -9.47
N ALA A 144 5.99 7.83 -10.43
CA ALA A 144 4.53 7.83 -10.48
C ALA A 144 3.91 6.89 -9.45
N VAL A 145 2.65 7.16 -9.07
CA VAL A 145 1.89 6.26 -8.17
C VAL A 145 1.80 4.85 -8.75
N THR A 146 1.54 4.74 -10.05
CA THR A 146 1.43 3.44 -10.73
C THR A 146 2.74 2.65 -10.73
N GLU A 147 3.89 3.33 -10.82
CA GLU A 147 5.18 2.64 -10.67
C GLU A 147 5.38 2.13 -9.23
N ARG A 148 5.01 2.93 -8.22
CA ARG A 148 5.05 2.49 -6.80
C ARG A 148 4.22 1.23 -6.59
N GLU A 149 3.01 1.20 -7.15
CA GLU A 149 2.12 0.03 -7.10
C GLU A 149 2.75 -1.18 -7.79
N VAL A 150 3.40 -1.01 -8.95
CA VAL A 150 4.07 -2.10 -9.67
C VAL A 150 5.30 -2.63 -8.93
N ILE A 151 6.12 -1.74 -8.35
CA ILE A 151 7.28 -2.14 -7.56
C ILE A 151 6.84 -3.05 -6.41
N ASN A 152 5.86 -2.60 -5.62
CA ASN A 152 5.43 -3.32 -4.43
C ASN A 152 4.47 -4.48 -4.75
N GLY A 153 3.73 -4.41 -5.84
CA GLY A 153 2.75 -5.41 -6.25
C GLY A 153 3.35 -6.57 -7.04
N CYS A 154 4.51 -6.37 -7.66
CA CYS A 154 5.12 -7.36 -8.54
C CYS A 154 6.65 -7.45 -8.38
N LEU A 155 7.40 -6.36 -8.55
CA LEU A 155 8.86 -6.43 -8.68
C LEU A 155 9.54 -6.89 -7.37
N SER A 156 9.09 -6.37 -6.23
CA SER A 156 9.57 -6.72 -4.89
C SER A 156 8.94 -7.99 -4.33
N VAL A 157 7.93 -8.56 -4.99
CA VAL A 157 7.24 -9.78 -4.53
C VAL A 157 8.04 -11.01 -4.92
N LEU A 158 8.22 -11.95 -3.98
CA LEU A 158 8.93 -13.20 -4.22
C LEU A 158 8.10 -14.16 -5.09
N ASN A 159 6.84 -14.41 -4.72
CA ASN A 159 5.97 -15.34 -5.43
C ASN A 159 4.95 -14.59 -6.32
N VAL A 160 5.29 -14.42 -7.60
CA VAL A 160 4.36 -13.85 -8.60
C VAL A 160 3.50 -14.91 -9.30
N LYS A 161 3.95 -16.17 -9.32
CA LYS A 161 3.32 -17.28 -10.08
C LYS A 161 1.85 -17.51 -9.75
N ASP A 162 1.51 -17.37 -8.48
CA ASP A 162 0.17 -17.72 -7.97
C ASP A 162 -0.70 -16.50 -7.67
N HIS A 163 -0.15 -15.30 -7.74
CA HIS A 163 -0.78 -14.11 -7.19
C HIS A 163 -0.85 -12.92 -8.16
N VAL A 164 0.04 -12.87 -9.16
CA VAL A 164 0.23 -11.67 -9.98
C VAL A 164 -0.10 -11.92 -11.45
N ILE A 165 -0.88 -11.02 -12.04
CA ILE A 165 -1.17 -10.99 -13.48
C ILE A 165 -0.81 -9.63 -14.05
N ILE A 166 -0.03 -9.62 -15.13
CA ILE A 166 0.40 -8.40 -15.80
C ILE A 166 -0.13 -8.38 -17.23
N TYR A 167 -0.94 -7.38 -17.53
CA TYR A 167 -1.39 -7.06 -18.88
C TYR A 167 -0.79 -5.74 -19.31
N THR A 168 -0.18 -5.71 -20.48
CA THR A 168 0.31 -4.47 -21.09
C THR A 168 -0.29 -4.24 -22.46
N ARG A 169 -0.46 -2.99 -22.86
CA ARG A 169 -0.96 -2.60 -24.17
C ARG A 169 -0.11 -1.48 -24.76
N ILE A 170 0.31 -1.66 -26.01
CA ILE A 170 0.90 -0.62 -26.85
C ILE A 170 -0.15 -0.18 -27.85
N ILE A 171 -0.39 1.13 -27.92
CA ILE A 171 -1.25 1.79 -28.89
C ILE A 171 -0.33 2.43 -29.92
N ASN A 172 -0.38 1.93 -31.14
CA ASN A 172 0.37 2.45 -32.26
C ASN A 172 -0.33 3.68 -32.84
N ASN A 173 0.45 4.57 -33.46
CA ASN A 173 -0.07 5.70 -34.25
C ASN A 173 -1.03 6.65 -33.50
N ILE A 174 -0.81 6.86 -32.19
CA ILE A 174 -1.62 7.80 -31.38
C ILE A 174 -1.70 9.16 -32.08
N ASN A 175 -2.93 9.62 -32.36
CA ASN A 175 -3.15 10.90 -33.02
C ASN A 175 -2.84 12.09 -32.08
N LEU A 176 -1.63 12.62 -32.18
CA LEU A 176 -1.16 13.77 -31.40
C LEU A 176 -1.76 15.12 -31.86
N GLN A 177 -2.45 15.20 -32.99
CA GLN A 177 -3.15 16.42 -33.41
C GLN A 177 -4.34 16.71 -32.47
N ASN A 178 -4.99 15.67 -31.94
CA ASN A 178 -6.03 15.79 -30.93
C ASN A 178 -5.46 15.60 -29.52
N ILE A 179 -4.66 16.58 -29.06
CA ILE A 179 -3.99 16.55 -27.75
C ILE A 179 -4.95 16.23 -26.61
N LYS A 180 -6.16 16.80 -26.62
CA LYS A 180 -7.18 16.57 -25.57
C LYS A 180 -7.52 15.09 -25.42
N ARG A 181 -7.62 14.35 -26.54
CA ARG A 181 -7.90 12.91 -26.52
C ARG A 181 -6.62 12.10 -26.27
N ALA A 182 -5.51 12.46 -26.92
CA ALA A 182 -4.22 11.79 -26.75
C ALA A 182 -3.75 11.81 -25.29
N SER A 183 -3.97 12.91 -24.55
CA SER A 183 -3.57 13.05 -23.14
C SER A 183 -4.24 12.03 -22.20
N ALA A 184 -5.30 11.34 -22.64
CA ALA A 184 -5.89 10.24 -21.89
C ALA A 184 -5.01 8.98 -21.92
N PHE A 185 -4.16 8.81 -22.94
CA PHE A 185 -3.41 7.58 -23.21
C PHE A 185 -1.89 7.74 -23.15
N ILE A 186 -1.38 8.97 -23.27
CA ILE A 186 0.05 9.31 -23.19
C ILE A 186 0.23 10.59 -22.39
N ASP A 187 1.33 10.70 -21.65
CA ASP A 187 1.64 11.91 -20.87
C ASP A 187 2.07 13.05 -21.79
N ILE A 188 1.43 14.20 -21.62
CA ILE A 188 1.66 15.42 -22.39
C ILE A 188 1.93 16.56 -21.43
N GLN A 189 3.06 17.24 -21.62
CA GLN A 189 3.47 18.42 -20.89
C GLN A 189 3.79 19.54 -21.90
N ASP A 190 3.27 20.75 -21.65
CA ASP A 190 3.47 21.92 -22.52
C ASP A 190 3.18 21.64 -24.01
N ARG A 191 2.07 20.92 -24.28
CA ARG A 191 1.61 20.47 -25.61
C ARG A 191 2.57 19.55 -26.35
N LYS A 192 3.58 18.99 -25.67
CA LYS A 192 4.51 18.00 -26.19
C LYS A 192 4.44 16.72 -25.37
N VAL A 193 4.83 15.62 -25.99
CA VAL A 193 4.90 14.32 -25.30
C VAL A 193 6.01 14.39 -24.25
N ASP A 194 5.69 13.95 -23.02
CA ASP A 194 6.63 13.91 -21.90
C ASP A 194 7.62 12.73 -22.09
N GLN A 195 8.83 13.07 -22.57
CA GLN A 195 9.88 12.09 -22.86
C GLN A 195 10.44 11.43 -21.60
N GLU A 196 10.42 12.13 -20.46
CA GLU A 196 10.87 11.56 -19.20
C GLU A 196 9.89 10.48 -18.74
N ALA A 197 8.59 10.78 -18.77
CA ALA A 197 7.54 9.82 -18.46
C ALA A 197 7.60 8.56 -19.34
N ILE A 198 7.87 8.71 -20.65
CA ILE A 198 8.05 7.57 -21.56
C ILE A 198 9.22 6.68 -21.12
N LYS A 199 10.38 7.29 -20.80
CA LYS A 199 11.58 6.53 -20.42
C LYS A 199 11.36 5.77 -19.12
N LEU A 200 10.81 6.43 -18.10
CA LEU A 200 10.50 5.81 -16.81
C LEU A 200 9.50 4.66 -16.96
N LEU A 201 8.43 4.89 -17.75
CA LEU A 201 7.44 3.88 -18.04
C LEU A 201 8.01 2.67 -18.79
N ALA A 202 8.81 2.92 -19.84
CA ALA A 202 9.43 1.85 -20.63
C ALA A 202 10.33 0.97 -19.77
N HIS A 203 11.11 1.57 -18.87
CA HIS A 203 12.01 0.83 -17.98
C HIS A 203 11.25 -0.23 -17.16
N TYR A 204 10.23 0.15 -16.38
CA TYR A 204 9.55 -0.85 -15.55
C TYR A 204 8.58 -1.73 -16.36
N ARG A 205 7.87 -1.17 -17.36
CA ARG A 205 6.83 -1.88 -18.12
C ARG A 205 7.40 -2.88 -19.13
N ASP A 206 8.47 -2.49 -19.82
CA ASP A 206 8.99 -3.22 -20.96
C ASP A 206 10.28 -3.99 -20.66
N GLU A 207 11.03 -3.60 -19.62
CA GLU A 207 12.26 -4.30 -19.23
C GLU A 207 12.05 -5.12 -17.95
N LEU A 208 11.67 -4.48 -16.84
CA LEU A 208 11.62 -5.13 -15.53
C LEU A 208 10.47 -6.13 -15.40
N LEU A 209 9.24 -5.71 -15.76
CA LEU A 209 8.05 -6.56 -15.63
C LEU A 209 8.14 -7.85 -16.47
N PRO A 210 8.46 -7.82 -17.78
CA PRO A 210 8.53 -9.05 -18.57
C PRO A 210 9.61 -10.00 -18.06
N LYS A 211 10.76 -9.47 -17.65
CA LYS A 211 11.84 -10.26 -17.04
C LYS A 211 11.38 -10.92 -15.74
N LYS A 212 10.85 -10.15 -14.78
CA LYS A 212 10.36 -10.66 -13.49
C LYS A 212 9.31 -11.76 -13.69
N MET A 213 8.35 -11.53 -14.58
CA MET A 213 7.26 -12.48 -14.82
C MET A 213 7.76 -13.75 -15.50
N LYS A 214 8.72 -13.65 -16.43
CA LYS A 214 9.35 -14.83 -17.06
C LYS A 214 10.15 -15.65 -16.05
N ASP A 215 11.02 -14.99 -15.29
CA ASP A 215 11.96 -15.64 -14.36
C ASP A 215 11.23 -16.35 -13.19
N ASN A 216 10.03 -15.90 -12.85
CA ASN A 216 9.25 -16.41 -11.72
C ASN A 216 7.91 -17.06 -12.15
N ASN A 217 7.78 -17.46 -13.41
CA ASN A 217 6.58 -18.14 -13.95
C ASN A 217 5.25 -17.42 -13.69
N GLY A 218 5.27 -16.08 -13.67
CA GLY A 218 4.10 -15.24 -13.57
C GLY A 218 3.31 -15.19 -14.88
N ILE A 219 2.07 -14.67 -14.81
CA ILE A 219 1.22 -14.48 -15.99
C ILE A 219 1.47 -13.09 -16.58
N TYR A 220 2.04 -13.03 -17.78
CA TYR A 220 2.27 -11.80 -18.54
C TYR A 220 1.68 -11.90 -19.94
N LYS A 221 0.98 -10.87 -20.38
CA LYS A 221 0.48 -10.75 -21.76
C LYS A 221 0.57 -9.30 -22.24
N ARG A 222 1.14 -9.11 -23.44
CA ARG A 222 1.18 -7.83 -24.14
C ARG A 222 0.24 -7.84 -25.33
N TYR A 223 -0.44 -6.72 -25.54
CA TYR A 223 -1.29 -6.43 -26.68
C TYR A 223 -0.73 -5.27 -27.47
N ASN A 224 -0.90 -5.31 -28.79
CA ASN A 224 -0.64 -4.19 -29.67
C ASN A 224 -1.96 -3.85 -30.37
N VAL A 225 -2.34 -2.58 -30.34
CA VAL A 225 -3.57 -2.08 -30.97
C VAL A 225 -3.27 -0.81 -31.75
N GLU A 226 -4.07 -0.52 -32.76
CA GLU A 226 -3.92 0.69 -33.56
C GLU A 226 -4.82 1.81 -33.04
N TRP A 227 -4.36 3.05 -33.11
CA TRP A 227 -5.24 4.19 -32.89
C TRP A 227 -6.14 4.38 -34.12
N ILE A 228 -7.45 4.19 -33.95
CA ILE A 228 -8.41 4.26 -35.05
C ILE A 228 -9.33 5.48 -34.90
N GLY A 229 -9.37 6.30 -35.94
CA GLY A 229 -10.26 7.45 -36.05
C GLY A 229 -9.99 8.56 -35.02
N ARG A 230 -11.02 9.34 -34.72
CA ARG A 230 -10.93 10.50 -33.82
C ARG A 230 -10.85 10.12 -32.34
N GLU A 231 -11.56 9.05 -31.96
CA GLU A 231 -11.68 8.58 -30.57
C GLU A 231 -10.52 7.66 -30.15
N GLY A 232 -9.78 7.11 -31.12
CA GLY A 232 -8.63 6.24 -30.91
C GLY A 232 -9.02 4.80 -30.64
N LEU A 233 -9.56 4.56 -29.43
CA LEU A 233 -10.01 3.23 -29.02
C LEU A 233 -11.52 3.24 -28.82
N ALA A 234 -12.22 2.33 -29.51
CA ALA A 234 -13.66 2.13 -29.42
C ALA A 234 -13.97 0.62 -29.48
N PRO A 235 -15.00 0.12 -28.76
CA PRO A 235 -15.34 -1.30 -28.76
C PRO A 235 -15.60 -1.87 -30.14
N GLU A 236 -16.23 -1.11 -31.02
CA GLU A 236 -16.62 -1.53 -32.36
C GLU A 236 -15.41 -1.74 -33.28
N THR A 237 -14.36 -0.94 -33.10
CA THR A 237 -13.13 -1.04 -33.90
C THR A 237 -12.08 -1.97 -33.29
N HIS A 238 -12.28 -2.41 -32.05
CA HIS A 238 -11.33 -3.21 -31.27
C HIS A 238 -11.95 -4.49 -30.70
N GLU A 239 -13.06 -4.96 -31.27
CA GLU A 239 -13.84 -6.09 -30.76
C GLU A 239 -12.98 -7.36 -30.62
N GLU A 240 -12.17 -7.70 -31.64
CA GLU A 240 -11.30 -8.87 -31.62
C GLU A 240 -10.30 -8.82 -30.45
N TYR A 241 -9.63 -7.67 -30.27
CA TYR A 241 -8.73 -7.44 -29.14
C TYR A 241 -9.46 -7.58 -27.80
N LEU A 242 -10.64 -6.98 -27.67
CA LEU A 242 -11.41 -7.02 -26.42
C LEU A 242 -11.86 -8.44 -26.09
N ASN A 243 -12.34 -9.20 -27.08
CA ASN A 243 -12.74 -10.58 -26.91
C ASN A 243 -11.55 -11.47 -26.51
N ASP A 244 -10.39 -11.32 -27.15
CA ASP A 244 -9.19 -12.06 -26.75
C ASP A 244 -8.71 -11.69 -25.34
N PHE A 245 -8.73 -10.40 -25.00
CA PHE A 245 -8.36 -9.91 -23.67
C PHE A 245 -9.29 -10.45 -22.58
N ILE A 246 -10.61 -10.37 -22.78
CA ILE A 246 -11.62 -10.87 -21.83
C ILE A 246 -11.43 -12.37 -21.61
N ASN A 247 -11.24 -13.13 -22.69
CA ASN A 247 -11.02 -14.58 -22.60
C ASN A 247 -9.73 -14.92 -21.84
N HIS A 248 -8.63 -14.23 -22.12
CA HIS A 248 -7.38 -14.41 -21.39
C HIS A 248 -7.51 -14.02 -19.92
N PHE A 249 -8.14 -12.88 -19.64
CA PHE A 249 -8.37 -12.39 -18.28
C PHE A 249 -9.16 -13.41 -17.46
N TYR A 250 -10.31 -13.86 -17.98
CA TYR A 250 -11.15 -14.86 -17.33
C TYR A 250 -10.39 -16.16 -17.04
N LYS A 251 -9.73 -16.72 -18.06
CA LYS A 251 -8.95 -17.97 -17.92
C LYS A 251 -7.84 -17.85 -16.87
N ASN A 252 -7.12 -16.73 -16.86
CA ASN A 252 -5.97 -16.54 -15.97
C ASN A 252 -6.39 -16.28 -14.53
N VAL A 253 -7.42 -15.47 -14.30
CA VAL A 253 -7.98 -15.26 -12.95
C VAL A 253 -8.50 -16.59 -12.40
N LEU A 254 -9.31 -17.32 -13.18
CA LEU A 254 -9.85 -18.62 -12.77
C LEU A 254 -8.74 -19.63 -12.47
N LYS A 255 -7.66 -19.63 -13.25
CA LYS A 255 -6.47 -20.46 -12.99
C LYS A 255 -5.82 -20.15 -11.64
N LEU A 256 -5.66 -18.87 -11.27
CA LEU A 256 -5.08 -18.50 -9.98
C LEU A 256 -6.02 -18.83 -8.81
N VAL A 257 -7.32 -18.58 -8.96
CA VAL A 257 -8.34 -18.94 -7.96
C VAL A 257 -8.36 -20.45 -7.72
N ASN A 258 -8.41 -21.26 -8.79
CA ASN A 258 -8.40 -22.72 -8.67
C ASN A 258 -7.11 -23.25 -8.03
N ARG A 259 -5.95 -22.64 -8.29
CA ARG A 259 -4.70 -23.00 -7.61
C ARG A 259 -4.75 -22.69 -6.12
N ALA A 260 -5.30 -21.53 -5.75
CA ALA A 260 -5.48 -21.15 -4.35
C ALA A 260 -6.38 -22.16 -3.62
N MET A 261 -7.54 -22.48 -4.19
CA MET A 261 -8.48 -23.44 -3.62
C MET A 261 -7.89 -24.84 -3.46
N ARG A 262 -7.01 -25.29 -4.37
CA ARG A 262 -6.33 -26.60 -4.25
C ARG A 262 -5.29 -26.65 -3.12
N LYS A 263 -4.74 -25.50 -2.72
CA LYS A 263 -3.80 -25.40 -1.60
C LYS A 263 -4.51 -25.27 -0.25
N GLU A 264 -5.80 -24.96 -0.27
CA GLU A 264 -6.60 -24.84 0.94
C GLU A 264 -6.96 -26.24 1.44
N ASP A 265 -6.58 -26.54 2.68
CA ASP A 265 -7.09 -27.71 3.38
C ASP A 265 -8.51 -27.41 3.84
N THR A 266 -9.48 -27.79 3.01
CA THR A 266 -10.91 -27.59 3.27
C THR A 266 -11.49 -28.60 4.26
N SER A 267 -10.67 -29.52 4.78
CA SER A 267 -11.09 -30.40 5.87
C SER A 267 -11.48 -29.60 7.11
N ALA A 268 -12.28 -30.21 7.99
CA ALA A 268 -12.62 -29.60 9.27
C ALA A 268 -11.36 -29.23 10.08
N GLN A 269 -10.30 -30.03 9.95
CA GLN A 269 -9.01 -29.81 10.59
C GLN A 269 -8.24 -28.63 9.97
N GLY A 270 -8.23 -28.50 8.65
CA GLY A 270 -7.58 -27.38 7.97
C GLY A 270 -8.24 -26.03 8.30
N LYS A 271 -9.57 -26.00 8.39
CA LYS A 271 -10.33 -24.80 8.80
C LYS A 271 -9.97 -24.35 10.22
N ILE A 272 -9.96 -25.25 11.18
CA ILE A 272 -9.62 -24.89 12.57
C ILE A 272 -8.16 -24.46 12.69
N VAL A 273 -7.23 -25.13 12.01
CA VAL A 273 -5.81 -24.73 11.99
C VAL A 273 -5.63 -23.34 11.39
N THR A 274 -6.34 -23.04 10.30
CA THR A 274 -6.30 -21.71 9.65
C THR A 274 -6.80 -20.62 10.59
N GLU A 275 -7.93 -20.82 11.27
CA GLU A 275 -8.46 -19.90 12.27
C GLU A 275 -7.45 -19.67 13.40
N ILE A 276 -6.84 -20.73 13.94
CA ILE A 276 -5.81 -20.63 14.98
C ILE A 276 -4.61 -19.81 14.49
N LEU A 277 -4.11 -20.10 13.29
CA LEU A 277 -2.95 -19.40 12.73
C LEU A 277 -3.23 -17.90 12.49
N GLN A 278 -4.44 -17.54 12.07
CA GLN A 278 -4.82 -16.14 11.90
C GLN A 278 -4.78 -15.37 13.23
N HIS A 279 -5.33 -15.93 14.32
CA HIS A 279 -5.27 -15.30 15.64
C HIS A 279 -3.85 -15.23 16.20
N LEU A 280 -3.04 -16.27 16.01
CA LEU A 280 -1.63 -16.27 16.42
C LEU A 280 -0.81 -15.26 15.63
N HIS A 281 -1.11 -15.08 14.34
CA HIS A 281 -0.48 -14.07 13.51
C HIS A 281 -0.83 -12.64 13.98
N ALA A 282 -2.11 -12.37 14.28
CA ALA A 282 -2.55 -11.11 14.88
C ALA A 282 -1.85 -10.84 16.23
N CYS A 283 -1.68 -11.88 17.03
CA CYS A 283 -0.92 -11.83 18.28
C CYS A 283 0.54 -11.44 18.06
N ASN A 284 1.23 -12.14 17.16
CA ASN A 284 2.63 -11.85 16.87
C ASN A 284 2.83 -10.42 16.34
N ASN A 285 1.93 -9.92 15.49
CA ASN A 285 2.01 -8.54 14.99
C ASN A 285 1.80 -7.51 16.10
N SER A 286 0.88 -7.76 17.03
CA SER A 286 0.62 -6.88 18.17
C SER A 286 1.81 -6.82 19.13
N VAL A 287 2.60 -7.90 19.24
CA VAL A 287 3.81 -7.95 20.08
C VAL A 287 4.95 -7.12 19.50
N LYS A 288 5.11 -7.10 18.17
CA LYS A 288 6.22 -6.38 17.50
C LYS A 288 6.24 -4.87 17.79
N VAL A 289 5.07 -4.30 18.04
CA VAL A 289 4.89 -2.85 18.29
C VAL A 289 4.75 -2.52 19.77
N PHE A 290 4.92 -3.49 20.67
CA PHE A 290 4.75 -3.30 22.10
C PHE A 290 6.05 -2.81 22.78
N TYR A 291 5.95 -1.76 23.59
CA TYR A 291 7.06 -1.22 24.37
C TYR A 291 6.61 -0.73 25.75
N GLY A 292 7.42 -0.96 26.79
CA GLY A 292 7.15 -0.50 28.15
C GLY A 292 6.09 -1.31 28.92
N ARG A 293 5.29 -0.62 29.76
CA ARG A 293 4.18 -1.18 30.57
C ARG A 293 4.56 -2.31 31.53
N THR A 294 5.73 -2.18 32.15
CA THR A 294 6.29 -3.21 33.05
C THR A 294 5.43 -3.40 34.30
N GLN A 295 4.90 -2.33 34.88
CA GLN A 295 4.06 -2.40 36.09
C GLN A 295 2.74 -3.13 35.82
N GLU A 296 2.06 -2.82 34.72
CA GLU A 296 0.80 -3.47 34.38
C GLU A 296 1.02 -4.94 33.99
N LEU A 297 2.12 -5.25 33.31
CA LEU A 297 2.48 -6.64 33.00
C LEU A 297 2.76 -7.46 34.27
N GLU A 298 3.34 -6.82 35.29
CA GLU A 298 3.57 -7.42 36.59
C GLU A 298 2.26 -7.74 37.32
N GLN A 299 1.29 -6.81 37.31
CA GLN A 299 -0.06 -7.07 37.84
C GLN A 299 -0.75 -8.24 37.13
N LEU A 300 -0.59 -8.34 35.81
CA LEU A 300 -1.13 -9.45 35.03
C LEU A 300 -0.41 -10.77 35.37
N ARG A 301 0.91 -10.74 35.61
CA ARG A 301 1.66 -11.91 36.08
C ARG A 301 1.12 -12.39 37.42
N GLU A 302 1.01 -11.50 38.40
CA GLU A 302 0.48 -11.82 39.73
C GLU A 302 -0.93 -12.41 39.66
N TYR A 303 -1.79 -11.87 38.81
CA TYR A 303 -3.12 -12.42 38.57
C TYR A 303 -3.06 -13.86 38.02
N ILE A 304 -2.25 -14.10 36.97
CA ILE A 304 -2.14 -15.42 36.31
C ILE A 304 -1.53 -16.48 37.24
N THR A 305 -0.55 -16.11 38.06
CA THR A 305 0.10 -17.01 39.02
C THR A 305 -0.63 -17.09 40.36
N GLY A 306 -1.62 -16.24 40.59
CA GLY A 306 -2.36 -16.12 41.83
C GLY A 306 -3.47 -17.17 41.97
N LYS A 307 -4.26 -17.03 43.06
CA LYS A 307 -5.39 -17.93 43.38
C LYS A 307 -6.74 -17.43 42.83
N SER A 308 -6.75 -16.34 42.06
CA SER A 308 -8.00 -15.74 41.59
C SER A 308 -8.66 -16.61 40.53
N THR A 309 -9.97 -16.82 40.67
CA THR A 309 -10.81 -17.51 39.67
C THR A 309 -11.73 -16.55 38.92
N LYS A 310 -11.69 -15.25 39.24
CA LYS A 310 -12.53 -14.22 38.60
C LYS A 310 -11.87 -13.75 37.30
N PRO A 311 -12.64 -13.47 36.22
CA PRO A 311 -12.09 -12.93 34.98
C PRO A 311 -11.31 -11.63 35.21
N PHE A 312 -10.11 -11.53 34.64
CA PHE A 312 -9.34 -10.30 34.59
C PHE A 312 -9.77 -9.44 33.40
N VAL A 313 -10.09 -8.17 33.67
CA VAL A 313 -10.54 -7.22 32.64
C VAL A 313 -9.54 -6.09 32.55
N LEU A 314 -8.93 -5.94 31.37
CA LEU A 314 -8.09 -4.78 31.05
C LEU A 314 -8.93 -3.72 30.33
N TYR A 315 -9.09 -2.55 30.94
CA TYR A 315 -9.90 -1.45 30.41
C TYR A 315 -9.09 -0.15 30.30
N GLY A 316 -9.58 0.80 29.49
CA GLY A 316 -8.88 2.04 29.17
C GLY A 316 -9.29 2.59 27.81
N ALA A 317 -8.90 3.83 27.50
CA ALA A 317 -9.28 4.53 26.27
C ALA A 317 -8.93 3.75 24.98
N GLY A 318 -9.62 4.00 23.88
CA GLY A 318 -9.26 3.45 22.57
C GLY A 318 -7.80 3.76 22.22
N GLY A 319 -7.07 2.80 21.65
CA GLY A 319 -5.65 3.00 21.30
C GLY A 319 -4.64 2.96 22.45
N SER A 320 -5.08 2.80 23.71
CA SER A 320 -4.17 2.74 24.88
C SER A 320 -3.22 1.53 24.96
N GLY A 321 -3.27 0.60 23.99
CA GLY A 321 -2.37 -0.55 23.94
C GLY A 321 -2.85 -1.82 24.66
N LYS A 322 -4.11 -1.87 25.11
CA LYS A 322 -4.69 -3.03 25.84
C LYS A 322 -4.48 -4.36 25.13
N THR A 323 -4.85 -4.43 23.86
CA THR A 323 -4.71 -5.62 23.04
C THR A 323 -3.24 -6.04 22.91
N ALA A 324 -2.33 -5.07 22.69
CA ALA A 324 -0.90 -5.35 22.58
C ALA A 324 -0.32 -5.90 23.88
N MET A 325 -0.76 -5.40 25.03
CA MET A 325 -0.36 -5.91 26.35
C MET A 325 -0.80 -7.37 26.58
N LEU A 326 -2.05 -7.71 26.29
CA LEU A 326 -2.52 -9.11 26.37
C LEU A 326 -1.77 -10.03 25.39
N SER A 327 -1.46 -9.52 24.19
CA SER A 327 -0.65 -10.23 23.19
C SER A 327 0.75 -10.55 23.73
N MET A 328 1.39 -9.57 24.38
CA MET A 328 2.71 -9.70 25.00
C MET A 328 2.71 -10.75 26.13
N ALA A 329 1.67 -10.76 26.95
CA ALA A 329 1.50 -11.78 27.97
C ALA A 329 1.39 -13.18 27.34
N ALA A 330 0.42 -13.37 26.43
CA ALA A 330 0.14 -14.65 25.80
C ALA A 330 1.33 -15.22 25.01
N CYS A 331 2.02 -14.39 24.22
CA CYS A 331 3.04 -14.87 23.28
C CYS A 331 4.45 -14.99 23.89
N LYS A 332 4.82 -14.12 24.83
CA LYS A 332 6.21 -14.01 25.32
C LYS A 332 6.39 -14.30 26.80
N SER A 333 5.33 -14.21 27.61
CA SER A 333 5.47 -14.11 29.06
C SER A 333 4.85 -15.29 29.81
N VAL A 334 3.65 -15.73 29.44
CA VAL A 334 2.91 -16.79 30.15
C VAL A 334 3.67 -18.11 30.23
N GLN A 335 4.36 -18.51 29.17
CA GLN A 335 5.19 -19.72 29.19
C GLN A 335 6.33 -19.66 30.22
N LYS A 336 6.89 -18.47 30.48
CA LYS A 336 7.94 -18.28 31.50
C LYS A 336 7.34 -18.23 32.90
N TRP A 337 6.20 -17.57 33.05
CA TRP A 337 5.54 -17.37 34.35
C TRP A 337 5.00 -18.67 34.95
N LEU A 338 4.63 -19.64 34.12
CA LEU A 338 4.00 -20.89 34.56
C LEU A 338 4.95 -22.10 34.53
N GLN A 339 6.26 -21.93 34.34
CA GLN A 339 7.20 -23.07 34.37
C GLN A 339 7.17 -23.80 35.73
N PRO A 340 7.23 -25.15 35.74
CA PRO A 340 7.44 -26.06 34.61
C PRO A 340 6.16 -26.45 33.84
N ALA A 341 4.99 -25.95 34.24
CA ALA A 341 3.73 -26.27 33.57
C ALA A 341 3.68 -25.70 32.15
N LYS A 342 3.03 -26.44 31.24
CA LYS A 342 2.78 -26.02 29.86
C LYS A 342 1.31 -25.63 29.71
N PRO A 343 0.97 -24.34 29.76
CA PRO A 343 -0.42 -23.90 29.64
C PRO A 343 -0.92 -24.06 28.22
N LEU A 344 -2.18 -24.49 28.05
CA LEU A 344 -2.88 -24.38 26.79
C LEU A 344 -3.41 -22.95 26.64
N LEU A 345 -2.96 -22.25 25.60
CA LEU A 345 -3.39 -20.89 25.30
C LEU A 345 -4.37 -20.88 24.13
N ILE A 346 -5.55 -20.31 24.37
CA ILE A 346 -6.53 -20.01 23.32
C ILE A 346 -6.59 -18.50 23.20
N VAL A 347 -6.18 -18.00 22.03
CA VAL A 347 -6.14 -16.56 21.74
C VAL A 347 -7.19 -16.26 20.67
N ARG A 348 -8.01 -15.25 20.92
CA ARG A 348 -9.06 -14.77 20.00
C ARG A 348 -9.05 -13.26 19.93
N TYR A 349 -8.93 -12.73 18.72
CA TYR A 349 -9.12 -11.31 18.40
C TYR A 349 -10.50 -11.15 17.80
N LEU A 350 -11.33 -10.29 18.38
CA LEU A 350 -12.68 -10.06 17.88
C LEU A 350 -12.64 -9.21 16.61
N GLY A 351 -13.36 -9.65 15.57
CA GLY A 351 -13.47 -8.95 14.29
C GLY A 351 -12.26 -9.07 13.36
N THR A 352 -11.31 -9.97 13.63
CA THR A 352 -10.15 -10.18 12.74
C THR A 352 -10.34 -11.30 11.73
N THR A 353 -11.31 -12.19 11.96
CA THR A 353 -11.67 -13.33 11.13
C THR A 353 -13.20 -13.36 10.97
N PRO A 354 -13.75 -14.01 9.92
CA PRO A 354 -15.19 -14.19 9.79
C PRO A 354 -15.81 -14.84 11.04
N ASP A 355 -15.16 -15.88 11.59
CA ASP A 355 -15.64 -16.61 12.76
C ASP A 355 -15.54 -15.79 14.06
N SER A 356 -14.67 -14.78 14.12
CA SER A 356 -14.55 -13.87 15.27
C SER A 356 -15.39 -12.60 15.15
N SER A 357 -16.19 -12.47 14.08
CA SER A 357 -17.03 -11.29 13.84
C SER A 357 -18.41 -11.38 14.49
N SER A 358 -18.82 -12.55 14.99
CA SER A 358 -20.08 -12.73 15.74
C SER A 358 -19.94 -13.80 16.82
N LEU A 359 -20.83 -13.77 17.82
CA LEU A 359 -20.68 -14.58 19.03
C LEU A 359 -20.78 -16.09 18.77
N ALA A 360 -21.77 -16.53 17.99
CA ALA A 360 -22.02 -17.96 17.79
C ALA A 360 -20.87 -18.67 17.02
N PRO A 361 -20.36 -18.13 15.90
CA PRO A 361 -19.18 -18.68 15.23
C PRO A 361 -17.93 -18.65 16.10
N LEU A 362 -17.73 -17.60 16.90
CA LEU A 362 -16.56 -17.47 17.78
C LEU A 362 -16.53 -18.57 18.84
N LEU A 363 -17.67 -18.81 19.49
CA LEU A 363 -17.78 -19.87 20.49
C LEU A 363 -17.64 -21.24 19.82
N THR A 364 -18.21 -21.43 18.64
CA THR A 364 -18.09 -22.67 17.86
C THR A 364 -16.63 -22.96 17.52
N SER A 365 -15.88 -21.98 16.99
CA SER A 365 -14.46 -22.15 16.65
C SER A 365 -13.58 -22.34 17.89
N THR A 366 -13.98 -21.77 19.03
CA THR A 366 -13.29 -21.97 20.32
C THR A 366 -13.49 -23.40 20.83
N CYS A 367 -14.72 -23.92 20.81
CA CYS A 367 -15.02 -25.30 21.16
C CYS A 367 -14.31 -26.28 20.21
N GLN A 368 -14.29 -25.99 18.91
CA GLN A 368 -13.55 -26.78 17.92
C GLN A 368 -12.06 -26.81 18.21
N GLN A 369 -11.44 -25.69 18.59
CA GLN A 369 -10.02 -25.68 18.97
C GLN A 369 -9.78 -26.52 20.23
N LEU A 370 -10.64 -26.44 21.23
CA LEU A 370 -10.54 -27.25 22.45
C LEU A 370 -10.63 -28.74 22.11
N SER A 371 -11.65 -29.11 21.35
CA SER A 371 -11.86 -30.49 20.91
C SER A 371 -10.66 -31.01 20.11
N TYR A 372 -10.16 -30.21 19.16
CA TYR A 372 -8.97 -30.51 18.38
C TYR A 372 -7.71 -30.69 19.25
N THR A 373 -7.49 -29.80 20.22
CA THR A 373 -6.27 -29.81 21.04
C THR A 373 -6.24 -30.98 22.04
N PHE A 374 -7.40 -31.33 22.59
CA PHE A 374 -7.55 -32.44 23.53
C PHE A 374 -7.91 -33.77 22.87
N MET A 375 -7.99 -33.82 21.53
CA MET A 375 -8.43 -35.00 20.77
C MET A 375 -9.80 -35.53 21.23
N LEU A 376 -10.72 -34.63 21.54
CA LEU A 376 -12.09 -34.98 21.92
C LEU A 376 -12.95 -35.16 20.66
N PRO A 377 -14.05 -35.92 20.72
CA PRO A 377 -15.07 -35.86 19.69
C PRO A 377 -15.69 -34.46 19.63
N LEU A 378 -16.13 -34.08 18.43
CA LEU A 378 -16.80 -32.80 18.17
C LEU A 378 -18.29 -32.84 18.53
#